data_AF-A0A7X6M3K4-F1
#
_entry.id   AF-A0A7X6M3K4-F1
#
_cell.length_a   1.000
_cell.length_b   1.000
_cell.length_c   1.000
_cell.angle_alpha   90.00
_cell.angle_beta   90.00
_cell.angle_gamma   90.00
#
_symmetry.space_group_name_H-M   'P 1'
#
loop_
_entity.id
_entity.type
_entity.pdbx_description
1 polymer ?
#
loop_
_entity_poly.entity_id
_entity_poly.type
_entity_poly.pdbx_seq_one_letter_code
_entity_poly.pdbx_strand_id
1 'polypeptide(L)'
;MLIIDGEFRKPRTTQQVVEWLANYVTHPGVAVTGVFVPGPDGHSTEPHLVVFTPHVAAVLEVGLLRRKIRGTLSCAMNERWSVPGISGDPMPIGSGDLNPLHRVRGPVLRLRKLAADHAAGAEPFVDGLVLVVPKPGSAVTLDRGPMPGGFSVLHGADASQLYSWFGRAAHRHNRTPWTAELVVRVLTALRVDRTRDPEQARRLYADLVAEGFPAEDQVTDTSATSTPVPPDLDTPPDPARPPVGDAAVPVAEFHRGAGLSGPQADPTLAGQQDEITPSRHDAPPTAPTRHRVRTALLGLTAVAVLAAGVGYLAVNDHSRRPADNHPAPRSDVRPAPGGPPPTASPPSAKATVPQRNPGPLPSEPAPCYPFQSGC
;
A
#
# COMPACT_ATOMS: atom_id res chain seq x y z
N MET A 1 10.55 -7.93 5.34
CA MET A 1 9.09 -8.03 5.44
C MET A 1 8.65 -9.48 5.34
N LEU A 2 7.78 -9.93 6.25
CA LEU A 2 7.12 -11.24 6.18
C LEU A 2 6.03 -11.23 5.09
N ILE A 3 5.91 -12.31 4.30
CA ILE A 3 4.84 -12.48 3.31
C ILE A 3 3.90 -13.62 3.75
N ILE A 4 2.60 -13.34 3.81
CA ILE A 4 1.53 -14.29 4.11
C ILE A 4 0.65 -14.49 2.88
N ASP A 5 0.30 -15.76 2.63
CA ASP A 5 -0.62 -16.17 1.57
C ASP A 5 -0.27 -15.59 0.19
N GLY A 6 1.01 -15.68 -0.18
CA GLY A 6 1.57 -15.22 -1.45
C GLY A 6 1.14 -16.06 -2.66
N GLU A 7 -0.17 -16.28 -2.83
CA GLU A 7 -0.72 -17.14 -3.86
C GLU A 7 -0.17 -16.79 -5.27
N PHE A 8 0.36 -17.82 -5.93
CA PHE A 8 0.92 -17.77 -7.28
C PHE A 8 -0.09 -17.46 -8.39
N ARG A 9 -1.39 -17.32 -8.07
CA ARG A 9 -2.46 -17.04 -9.03
C ARG A 9 -2.71 -15.55 -9.27
N LYS A 10 -2.06 -14.66 -8.52
CA LYS A 10 -2.17 -13.20 -8.73
C LYS A 10 -1.54 -12.78 -10.07
N PRO A 11 -2.00 -11.67 -10.67
CA PRO A 11 -1.35 -11.11 -11.86
C PRO A 11 0.15 -10.87 -11.62
N ARG A 12 0.98 -11.05 -12.65
CA ARG A 12 2.45 -10.84 -12.55
C ARG A 12 2.82 -9.48 -11.94
N THR A 13 2.04 -8.45 -12.24
CA THR A 13 2.22 -7.11 -11.67
C THR A 13 2.11 -7.10 -10.14
N THR A 14 1.15 -7.83 -9.58
CA THR A 14 0.99 -7.96 -8.12
C THR A 14 2.14 -8.78 -7.53
N GLN A 15 2.56 -9.86 -8.20
CA GLN A 15 3.70 -10.69 -7.77
C GLN A 15 5.00 -9.88 -7.71
N GLN A 16 5.24 -9.00 -8.68
CA GLN A 16 6.38 -8.08 -8.67
C GLN A 16 6.36 -7.16 -7.44
N VAL A 17 5.18 -6.67 -7.04
CA VAL A 17 5.05 -5.83 -5.83
C VAL A 17 5.27 -6.66 -4.55
N VAL A 18 4.81 -7.91 -4.51
CA VAL A 18 5.10 -8.83 -3.41
C VAL A 18 6.61 -9.07 -3.29
N GLU A 19 7.31 -9.26 -4.43
CA GLU A 19 8.76 -9.41 -4.46
C GLU A 19 9.49 -8.15 -3.95
N TRP A 20 9.00 -6.96 -4.30
CA TRP A 20 9.51 -5.72 -3.70
C TRP A 20 9.35 -5.74 -2.18
N LEU A 21 8.15 -6.00 -1.68
CA LEU A 21 7.89 -6.03 -0.24
C LEU A 21 8.75 -7.10 0.47
N ALA A 22 8.94 -8.28 -0.12
CA ALA A 22 9.81 -9.32 0.43
C ALA A 22 11.28 -8.85 0.57
N ASN A 23 11.75 -8.04 -0.39
CA ASN A 23 13.09 -7.45 -0.38
C ASN A 23 13.18 -6.15 0.44
N TYR A 24 12.07 -5.69 1.03
CA TYR A 24 12.06 -4.51 1.87
C TYR A 24 12.60 -4.84 3.27
N VAL A 25 13.85 -4.45 3.50
CA VAL A 25 14.60 -4.74 4.73
C VAL A 25 14.67 -3.56 5.70
N THR A 26 14.29 -2.35 5.26
CA THR A 26 14.48 -1.12 6.05
C THR A 26 13.44 -0.97 7.16
N HIS A 27 12.21 -1.43 6.94
CA HIS A 27 11.15 -1.34 7.95
C HIS A 27 10.53 -2.70 8.20
N PRO A 28 10.22 -3.00 9.48
CA PRO A 28 9.49 -4.20 9.85
C PRO A 28 8.08 -4.18 9.26
N GLY A 29 7.57 -5.34 8.88
CA GLY A 29 6.19 -5.44 8.43
C GLY A 29 5.78 -6.82 7.96
N VAL A 30 4.48 -6.96 7.70
CA VAL A 30 3.89 -8.14 7.08
C VAL A 30 3.00 -7.73 5.91
N ALA A 31 3.18 -8.38 4.76
CA ALA A 31 2.32 -8.21 3.61
C ALA A 31 1.46 -9.46 3.42
N VAL A 32 0.17 -9.25 3.22
CA VAL A 32 -0.85 -10.31 3.09
C VAL A 32 -1.52 -10.16 1.74
N THR A 33 -1.63 -11.25 0.98
CA THR A 33 -2.38 -11.28 -0.27
C THR A 33 -3.55 -12.27 -0.19
N GLY A 34 -4.53 -12.15 -1.10
CA GLY A 34 -5.69 -13.05 -1.13
C GLY A 34 -6.68 -12.85 0.03
N VAL A 35 -6.58 -11.71 0.73
CA VAL A 35 -7.41 -11.42 1.89
C VAL A 35 -8.73 -10.77 1.49
N PHE A 36 -9.82 -11.19 2.13
CA PHE A 36 -11.15 -10.63 1.96
C PHE A 36 -11.49 -9.72 3.14
N VAL A 37 -11.75 -8.44 2.86
CA VAL A 37 -12.16 -7.46 3.88
C VAL A 37 -13.68 -7.46 3.98
N PRO A 38 -14.25 -7.92 5.11
CA PRO A 38 -15.69 -8.04 5.27
C PRO A 38 -16.36 -6.66 5.33
N GLY A 39 -17.52 -6.53 4.68
CA GLY A 39 -18.38 -5.36 4.75
C GLY A 39 -19.58 -5.57 5.68
N PRO A 40 -20.19 -4.49 6.19
CA PRO A 40 -21.40 -4.57 7.01
C PRO A 40 -22.64 -5.08 6.22
N ASP A 41 -22.58 -4.98 4.90
CA ASP A 41 -23.56 -5.48 3.93
C ASP A 41 -23.44 -6.99 3.66
N GLY A 42 -22.50 -7.68 4.33
CA GLY A 42 -22.18 -9.08 4.06
C GLY A 42 -21.35 -9.31 2.79
N HIS A 43 -21.14 -8.26 1.97
CA HIS A 43 -20.25 -8.33 0.81
C HIS A 43 -18.81 -8.17 1.27
N SER A 44 -17.92 -9.02 0.76
CA SER A 44 -16.48 -8.91 1.00
C SER A 44 -15.77 -8.33 -0.21
N THR A 45 -14.75 -7.52 0.04
CA THR A 45 -13.90 -6.95 -1.02
C THR A 45 -12.49 -7.51 -0.89
N GLU A 46 -11.90 -7.87 -2.02
CA GLU A 46 -10.55 -8.44 -2.07
C GLU A 46 -9.57 -7.39 -2.61
N PRO A 47 -8.87 -6.64 -1.75
CA PRO A 47 -7.76 -5.81 -2.21
C PRO A 47 -6.63 -6.67 -2.78
N HIS A 48 -5.76 -6.07 -3.60
CA HIS A 48 -4.60 -6.81 -4.12
C HIS A 48 -3.63 -7.21 -2.99
N LEU A 49 -3.35 -6.29 -2.06
CA LEU A 49 -2.56 -6.57 -0.86
C LEU A 49 -3.06 -5.74 0.34
N VAL A 50 -2.81 -6.26 1.54
CA VAL A 50 -2.82 -5.48 2.78
C VAL A 50 -1.45 -5.60 3.42
N VAL A 51 -0.82 -4.48 3.76
CA VAL A 51 0.51 -4.43 4.38
C VAL A 51 0.39 -3.81 5.74
N PHE A 52 0.85 -4.49 6.78
CA PHE A 52 0.95 -3.96 8.12
C PHE A 52 2.40 -3.61 8.43
N THR A 53 2.60 -2.46 9.05
CA THR A 53 3.84 -2.05 9.71
C THR A 53 3.47 -1.59 11.12
N PRO A 54 4.42 -1.46 12.05
CA PRO A 54 4.10 -0.96 13.39
C PRO A 54 3.39 0.41 13.41
N HIS A 55 3.64 1.24 12.39
CA HIS A 55 3.15 2.62 12.32
C HIS A 55 1.84 2.77 11.52
N VAL A 56 1.63 1.93 10.51
CA VAL A 56 0.51 2.05 9.58
C VAL A 56 0.15 0.71 8.95
N ALA A 57 -1.12 0.50 8.67
CA ALA A 57 -1.58 -0.50 7.71
C ALA A 57 -1.91 0.17 6.37
N ALA A 58 -1.53 -0.43 5.26
CA ALA A 58 -1.81 0.07 3.92
C ALA A 58 -2.61 -0.97 3.15
N VAL A 59 -3.73 -0.54 2.56
CA VAL A 59 -4.47 -1.35 1.57
C VAL A 59 -4.02 -0.93 0.18
N LEU A 60 -3.53 -1.87 -0.60
CA LEU A 60 -2.94 -1.60 -1.91
C LEU A 60 -3.85 -2.12 -3.03
N GLU A 61 -4.16 -1.24 -3.97
CA GLU A 61 -4.63 -1.59 -5.31
C GLU A 61 -3.48 -1.40 -6.30
N VAL A 62 -3.16 -2.46 -7.04
CA VAL A 62 -2.05 -2.47 -8.01
C VAL A 62 -2.61 -2.48 -9.43
N GLY A 63 -2.37 -1.41 -10.18
CA GLY A 63 -2.89 -1.25 -11.54
C GLY A 63 -1.77 -1.25 -12.59
N LEU A 64 -1.88 -2.11 -13.60
CA LEU A 64 -1.02 -2.05 -14.78
C LEU A 64 -1.66 -1.16 -15.85
N LEU A 65 -0.87 -0.25 -16.44
CA LEU A 65 -1.34 0.55 -17.57
C LEU A 65 -1.75 -0.32 -18.77
N ARG A 66 -2.92 -0.06 -19.35
CA ARG A 66 -3.46 -0.84 -20.48
C ARG A 66 -2.58 -0.75 -21.74
N ARG A 67 -1.92 0.39 -21.95
CA ARG A 67 -1.05 0.65 -23.11
C ARG A 67 0.22 1.36 -22.68
N LYS A 68 1.23 1.38 -23.55
CA LYS A 68 2.42 2.19 -23.34
C LYS A 68 2.01 3.65 -23.44
N ILE A 69 2.32 4.43 -22.40
CA ILE A 69 1.94 5.84 -22.31
C ILE A 69 3.22 6.69 -22.25
N ARG A 70 3.21 7.82 -22.93
CA ARG A 70 4.19 8.89 -22.77
C ARG A 70 3.45 10.16 -22.37
N GLY A 71 3.87 10.79 -21.28
CA GLY A 71 3.25 12.00 -20.74
C GLY A 71 2.59 11.79 -19.38
N THR A 72 1.69 12.70 -19.02
CA THR A 72 1.13 12.77 -17.67
C THR A 72 -0.19 12.01 -17.58
N LEU A 73 -0.28 11.10 -16.61
CA LEU A 73 -1.53 10.48 -16.18
C LEU A 73 -2.19 11.34 -15.12
N SER A 74 -3.38 11.86 -15.43
CA SER A 74 -4.24 12.53 -14.45
C SER A 74 -4.92 11.47 -13.58
N CYS A 75 -4.54 11.46 -12.30
CA CYS A 75 -5.01 10.57 -11.26
C CYS A 75 -6.03 11.27 -10.35
N ALA A 76 -6.98 12.00 -10.93
CA ALA A 76 -7.98 12.76 -10.19
C ALA A 76 -8.79 11.87 -9.24
N MET A 77 -9.17 12.44 -8.09
CA MET A 77 -9.84 11.73 -7.00
C MET A 77 -11.25 11.24 -7.38
N ASN A 78 -12.07 12.11 -7.98
CA ASN A 78 -13.49 11.86 -8.23
C ASN A 78 -13.85 11.82 -9.72
N GLU A 79 -12.83 11.78 -10.58
CA GLU A 79 -13.00 11.74 -12.03
C GLU A 79 -12.35 10.48 -12.59
N ARG A 80 -12.74 10.14 -13.83
CA ARG A 80 -12.06 9.08 -14.58
C ARG A 80 -10.63 9.50 -14.86
N TRP A 81 -9.70 8.60 -14.58
CA TRP A 81 -8.30 8.85 -14.88
C TRP A 81 -8.09 8.95 -16.38
N SER A 82 -7.25 9.88 -16.81
CA SER A 82 -7.10 10.19 -18.23
C SER A 82 -5.65 10.53 -18.56
N VAL A 83 -5.31 10.36 -19.83
CA VAL A 83 -4.04 10.81 -20.39
C VAL A 83 -4.37 11.67 -21.60
N PRO A 84 -3.78 12.89 -21.71
CA PRO A 84 -3.99 13.75 -22.87
C PRO A 84 -3.71 13.00 -24.19
N GLY A 85 -4.63 13.11 -25.14
CA GLY A 85 -4.51 12.46 -26.46
C GLY A 85 -4.80 10.96 -26.48
N ILE A 86 -5.21 10.36 -25.36
CA ILE A 86 -5.56 8.93 -25.29
C ILE A 86 -7.02 8.77 -24.92
N SER A 87 -7.83 8.19 -25.82
CA SER A 87 -9.23 7.88 -25.56
C SER A 87 -9.40 6.61 -24.73
N GLY A 88 -10.26 6.66 -23.72
CA GLY A 88 -10.62 5.53 -22.85
C GLY A 88 -9.74 5.40 -21.61
N ASP A 89 -10.11 4.48 -20.73
CA ASP A 89 -9.45 4.35 -19.42
C ASP A 89 -7.99 3.88 -19.55
N PRO A 90 -7.04 4.52 -18.84
CA PRO A 90 -5.62 4.15 -18.88
C PRO A 90 -5.33 2.86 -18.12
N MET A 91 -6.24 2.43 -17.23
CA MET A 91 -6.12 1.22 -16.42
C MET A 91 -7.41 0.39 -16.42
N PRO A 92 -7.36 -0.87 -15.96
CA PRO A 92 -8.55 -1.63 -15.66
C PRO A 92 -9.39 -0.95 -14.58
N ILE A 93 -10.65 -0.70 -14.87
CA ILE A 93 -11.64 -0.13 -13.94
C ILE A 93 -12.76 -1.15 -13.81
N GLY A 94 -13.30 -1.31 -12.61
CA GLY A 94 -14.44 -2.18 -12.35
C GLY A 94 -15.73 -1.63 -12.91
N SER A 95 -16.73 -2.50 -13.06
CA SER A 95 -18.08 -2.06 -13.35
C SER A 95 -18.57 -1.17 -12.22
N GLY A 96 -18.93 0.09 -12.53
CA GLY A 96 -19.42 1.07 -11.55
C GLY A 96 -18.34 1.92 -10.87
N ASP A 97 -17.04 1.60 -11.03
CA ASP A 97 -15.96 2.42 -10.49
C ASP A 97 -15.62 3.59 -11.44
N LEU A 98 -15.25 4.75 -10.90
CA LEU A 98 -14.72 5.87 -11.68
C LEU A 98 -13.22 5.75 -11.91
N ASN A 99 -12.49 5.24 -10.93
CA ASN A 99 -11.05 5.09 -10.96
C ASN A 99 -10.60 4.07 -9.89
N PRO A 100 -9.32 3.65 -9.88
CA PRO A 100 -8.83 2.69 -8.89
C PRO A 100 -8.87 3.18 -7.43
N LEU A 101 -8.94 4.50 -7.18
CA LEU A 101 -9.12 4.99 -5.80
C LEU A 101 -10.50 4.61 -5.25
N HIS A 102 -11.53 4.52 -6.09
CA HIS A 102 -12.85 4.06 -5.65
C HIS A 102 -12.79 2.62 -5.11
N ARG A 103 -12.00 1.77 -5.77
CA ARG A 103 -11.81 0.38 -5.36
C ARG A 103 -11.12 0.23 -4.03
N VAL A 104 -10.12 1.07 -3.74
CA VAL A 104 -9.36 0.98 -2.49
C VAL A 104 -10.09 1.62 -1.30
N ARG A 105 -10.97 2.61 -1.54
CA ARG A 105 -11.73 3.31 -0.47
C ARG A 105 -12.57 2.38 0.39
N GLY A 106 -13.36 1.51 -0.22
CA GLY A 106 -14.23 0.57 0.50
C GLY A 106 -13.45 -0.33 1.46
N PRO A 107 -12.46 -1.11 0.97
CA PRO A 107 -11.55 -1.90 1.79
C PRO A 107 -10.87 -1.10 2.91
N VAL A 108 -10.39 0.12 2.65
CA VAL A 108 -9.73 0.95 3.67
C VAL A 108 -10.69 1.30 4.80
N LEU A 109 -11.89 1.78 4.48
CA LEU A 109 -12.89 2.15 5.50
C LEU A 109 -13.32 0.94 6.34
N ARG A 110 -13.48 -0.21 5.69
CA ARG A 110 -13.83 -1.47 6.36
C ARG A 110 -12.69 -1.95 7.27
N LEU A 111 -11.44 -1.89 6.80
CA LEU A 111 -10.28 -2.26 7.60
C LEU A 111 -10.05 -1.30 8.78
N ARG A 112 -10.29 0.01 8.60
CA ARG A 112 -10.26 1.00 9.70
C ARG A 112 -11.25 0.62 10.80
N LYS A 113 -12.50 0.35 10.42
CA LYS A 113 -13.54 -0.07 11.36
C LYS A 113 -13.15 -1.35 12.08
N LEU A 114 -12.75 -2.38 11.33
CA LEU A 114 -12.35 -3.66 11.88
C LEU A 114 -11.18 -3.52 12.86
N ALA A 115 -10.18 -2.71 12.51
CA ALA A 115 -9.03 -2.48 13.37
C ALA A 115 -9.42 -1.72 14.64
N ALA A 116 -10.26 -0.69 14.53
CA ALA A 116 -10.78 0.05 15.68
C ALA A 116 -11.57 -0.85 16.65
N ASP A 117 -12.42 -1.74 16.13
CA ASP A 117 -13.19 -2.71 16.91
C ASP A 117 -12.28 -3.65 17.75
N HIS A 118 -11.03 -3.84 17.34
CA HIS A 118 -10.04 -4.70 18.01
C HIS A 118 -8.94 -3.96 18.77
N ALA A 119 -8.86 -2.64 18.65
CA ALA A 119 -7.73 -1.84 19.15
C ALA A 119 -7.91 -1.30 20.58
N ALA A 120 -8.95 -1.73 21.31
CA ALA A 120 -9.18 -1.41 22.72
C ALA A 120 -9.00 0.08 23.08
N GLY A 121 -9.45 0.99 22.20
CA GLY A 121 -9.36 2.44 22.38
C GLY A 121 -8.20 3.13 21.66
N ALA A 122 -7.28 2.38 21.03
CA ALA A 122 -6.34 2.94 20.07
C ALA A 122 -7.00 3.16 18.70
N GLU A 123 -6.59 4.19 17.98
CA GLU A 123 -7.02 4.45 16.60
C GLU A 123 -5.90 4.08 15.62
N PRO A 124 -5.85 2.83 15.14
CA PRO A 124 -4.81 2.40 14.21
C PRO A 124 -4.94 3.07 12.86
N PHE A 125 -3.82 3.60 12.35
CA PHE A 125 -3.78 4.24 11.04
C PHE A 125 -3.88 3.20 9.92
N VAL A 126 -4.86 3.38 9.04
CA VAL A 126 -5.00 2.61 7.80
C VAL A 126 -5.07 3.57 6.62
N ASP A 127 -4.19 3.41 5.63
CA ASP A 127 -4.15 4.24 4.43
C ASP A 127 -4.43 3.42 3.16
N GLY A 128 -4.98 4.09 2.14
CA GLY A 128 -5.24 3.51 0.82
C GLY A 128 -4.20 3.90 -0.20
N LEU A 129 -3.59 2.93 -0.86
CA LEU A 129 -2.59 3.15 -1.90
C LEU A 129 -3.07 2.61 -3.24
N VAL A 130 -2.89 3.41 -4.28
CA VAL A 130 -2.95 2.93 -5.66
C VAL A 130 -1.54 2.97 -6.24
N LEU A 131 -1.02 1.82 -6.64
CA LEU A 131 0.28 1.70 -7.26
C LEU A 131 0.11 1.53 -8.77
N VAL A 132 0.53 2.54 -9.53
CA VAL A 132 0.44 2.56 -10.99
C VAL A 132 1.72 1.99 -11.56
N VAL A 133 1.65 0.77 -12.08
CA VAL A 133 2.78 0.10 -12.72
C VAL A 133 2.78 0.42 -14.22
N PRO A 134 3.79 1.14 -14.73
CA PRO A 134 3.89 1.43 -16.15
C PRO A 134 4.31 0.18 -16.94
N LYS A 135 3.90 0.10 -18.21
CA LYS A 135 4.45 -0.92 -19.13
C LYS A 135 5.91 -0.61 -19.46
N PRO A 136 6.78 -1.62 -19.69
CA PRO A 136 8.16 -1.38 -20.12
C PRO A 136 8.25 -0.43 -21.33
N GLY A 137 9.13 0.58 -21.23
CA GLY A 137 9.31 1.64 -22.23
C GLY A 137 8.26 2.76 -22.21
N SER A 138 7.38 2.80 -21.20
CA SER A 138 6.51 3.95 -20.95
C SER A 138 7.29 5.06 -20.23
N ALA A 139 6.94 6.31 -20.49
CA ALA A 139 7.51 7.48 -19.81
C ALA A 139 6.35 8.26 -19.19
N VAL A 140 5.87 7.80 -18.04
CA VAL A 140 4.65 8.31 -17.39
C VAL A 140 5.02 9.11 -16.16
N THR A 141 4.42 10.29 -16.05
CA THR A 141 4.37 11.07 -14.81
C THR A 141 2.97 11.01 -14.24
N LEU A 142 2.83 11.14 -12.93
CA LEU A 142 1.53 11.15 -12.26
C LEU A 142 1.18 12.57 -11.83
N ASP A 143 0.08 13.10 -12.36
CA ASP A 143 -0.57 14.28 -11.79
C ASP A 143 -1.68 13.80 -10.86
N ARG A 144 -1.49 14.00 -9.56
CA ARG A 144 -2.41 13.49 -8.54
C ARG A 144 -3.52 14.50 -8.23
N GLY A 145 -3.34 15.79 -8.55
CA GLY A 145 -4.18 16.83 -8.01
C GLY A 145 -4.33 16.76 -6.46
N PRO A 146 -5.40 17.34 -5.90
CA PRO A 146 -5.71 17.20 -4.48
C PRO A 146 -6.16 15.76 -4.15
N MET A 147 -5.46 15.13 -3.20
CA MET A 147 -5.76 13.79 -2.71
C MET A 147 -6.48 13.83 -1.36
N PRO A 148 -7.45 12.94 -1.11
CA PRO A 148 -8.10 12.86 0.19
C PRO A 148 -7.11 12.35 1.24
N GLY A 149 -7.30 12.79 2.48
CA GLY A 149 -6.47 12.37 3.61
C GLY A 149 -6.43 10.83 3.75
N GLY A 150 -5.23 10.29 3.91
CA GLY A 150 -5.00 8.84 4.03
C GLY A 150 -5.11 8.07 2.71
N PHE A 151 -5.09 8.75 1.56
CA PHE A 151 -4.98 8.11 0.25
C PHE A 151 -3.79 8.64 -0.53
N SER A 152 -3.14 7.78 -1.32
CA SER A 152 -2.01 8.18 -2.16
C SER A 152 -1.95 7.35 -3.44
N VAL A 153 -1.52 7.99 -4.53
CA VAL A 153 -1.23 7.32 -5.80
C VAL A 153 0.28 7.33 -6.02
N LEU A 154 0.87 6.15 -6.18
CA LEU A 154 2.30 5.94 -6.28
C LEU A 154 2.69 5.50 -7.68
N HIS A 155 3.85 5.96 -8.14
CA HIS A 155 4.43 5.51 -9.41
C HIS A 155 5.24 4.24 -9.15
N GLY A 156 4.77 3.12 -9.69
CA GLY A 156 5.36 1.81 -9.51
C GLY A 156 6.24 1.39 -10.67
N ALA A 157 7.14 2.24 -11.15
CA ALA A 157 8.20 1.81 -12.07
C ALA A 157 9.22 0.89 -11.37
N ASP A 158 9.45 1.15 -10.08
CA ASP A 158 10.31 0.40 -9.19
C ASP A 158 9.78 0.51 -7.74
N ALA A 159 10.46 -0.15 -6.81
CA ALA A 159 10.06 -0.20 -5.40
C ALA A 159 10.28 1.12 -4.63
N SER A 160 11.05 2.07 -5.16
CA SER A 160 11.54 3.24 -4.41
C SER A 160 10.40 4.11 -3.87
N GLN A 161 9.36 4.35 -4.66
CA GLN A 161 8.22 5.18 -4.24
C GLN A 161 7.40 4.52 -3.15
N LEU A 162 7.24 3.19 -3.22
CA LEU A 162 6.55 2.41 -2.21
C LEU A 162 7.34 2.41 -0.89
N TYR A 163 8.65 2.15 -0.95
CA TYR A 163 9.52 2.18 0.22
C TYR A 163 9.58 3.57 0.84
N SER A 164 9.74 4.61 0.02
CA SER A 164 9.76 6.01 0.48
C SER A 164 8.43 6.39 1.14
N TRP A 165 7.31 5.86 0.65
CA TRP A 165 6.01 6.08 1.26
C TRP A 165 5.94 5.45 2.66
N PHE A 166 6.32 4.18 2.82
CA PHE A 166 6.36 3.54 4.14
C PHE A 166 7.32 4.24 5.10
N GLY A 167 8.49 4.67 4.61
CA GLY A 167 9.43 5.45 5.41
C GLY A 167 8.82 6.75 5.91
N ARG A 168 8.18 7.54 5.03
CA ARG A 168 7.49 8.77 5.45
C ARG A 168 6.30 8.49 6.38
N ALA A 169 5.56 7.40 6.17
CA ALA A 169 4.46 7.02 7.04
C ALA A 169 4.95 6.72 8.46
N ALA A 170 6.06 6.00 8.61
CA ALA A 170 6.68 5.75 9.91
C ALA A 170 7.07 7.05 10.65
N HIS A 171 7.59 8.05 9.93
CA HIS A 171 7.94 9.34 10.53
C HIS A 171 6.71 10.20 10.86
N ARG A 172 5.67 10.16 10.02
CA ARG A 172 4.43 10.91 10.24
C ARG A 172 3.64 10.36 11.43
N HIS A 173 3.55 9.05 11.52
CA HIS A 173 2.85 8.34 12.59
C HIS A 173 3.87 8.02 13.70
N ASN A 174 4.15 9.02 14.53
CA ASN A 174 5.08 8.90 15.67
C ASN A 174 4.55 7.98 16.80
N ARG A 175 3.46 7.26 16.55
CA ARG A 175 2.89 6.22 17.42
C ARG A 175 2.92 4.90 16.65
N THR A 176 3.03 3.80 17.39
CA THR A 176 2.98 2.45 16.83
C THR A 176 1.68 1.75 17.24
N PRO A 177 0.52 2.13 16.67
CA PRO A 177 -0.76 1.56 17.09
C PRO A 177 -0.92 0.10 16.65
N TRP A 178 -0.07 -0.38 15.73
CA TRP A 178 -0.10 -1.77 15.27
C TRP A 178 0.86 -2.62 16.08
N THR A 179 0.34 -3.25 17.13
CA THR A 179 1.04 -4.28 17.91
C THR A 179 0.96 -5.64 17.24
N ALA A 180 1.83 -6.57 17.63
CA ALA A 180 1.77 -7.95 17.16
C ALA A 180 0.42 -8.60 17.48
N GLU A 181 -0.12 -8.36 18.67
CA GLU A 181 -1.42 -8.84 19.14
C GLU A 181 -2.56 -8.28 18.27
N LEU A 182 -2.58 -6.96 18.02
CA LEU A 182 -3.60 -6.34 17.20
C LEU A 182 -3.57 -6.87 15.77
N VAL A 183 -2.38 -7.03 15.18
CA VAL A 183 -2.24 -7.60 13.83
C VAL A 183 -2.78 -9.03 13.81
N VAL A 184 -2.46 -9.88 14.79
CA VAL A 184 -3.02 -11.24 14.87
C VAL A 184 -4.55 -11.18 14.97
N ARG A 185 -5.13 -10.36 15.87
CA ARG A 185 -6.59 -10.22 16.02
C ARG A 185 -7.25 -9.80 14.71
N VAL A 186 -6.70 -8.80 14.02
CA VAL A 186 -7.22 -8.33 12.73
C VAL A 186 -7.09 -9.42 11.64
N LEU A 187 -5.96 -10.12 11.55
CA LEU A 187 -5.78 -11.21 10.59
C LEU A 187 -6.71 -12.40 10.86
N THR A 188 -7.00 -12.70 12.12
CA THR A 188 -8.03 -13.67 12.52
C THR A 188 -9.41 -13.25 12.04
N ALA A 189 -9.78 -11.97 12.23
CA ALA A 189 -11.07 -11.47 11.79
C ALA A 189 -11.19 -11.41 10.25
N LEU A 190 -10.08 -11.21 9.55
CA LEU A 190 -9.97 -11.33 8.09
C LEU A 190 -9.91 -12.79 7.59
N ARG A 191 -9.95 -13.78 8.51
CA ARG A 191 -9.97 -15.23 8.22
C ARG A 191 -8.77 -15.75 7.43
N VAL A 192 -7.60 -15.14 7.65
CA VAL A 192 -6.32 -15.59 7.09
C VAL A 192 -6.01 -17.01 7.56
N ASP A 193 -5.50 -17.88 6.69
CA ASP A 193 -5.39 -19.32 7.01
C ASP A 193 -4.49 -19.59 8.22
N ARG A 194 -3.40 -18.82 8.35
CA ARG A 194 -2.42 -18.92 9.45
C ARG A 194 -2.94 -18.52 10.83
N THR A 195 -4.16 -17.99 10.93
CA THR A 195 -4.79 -17.60 12.19
C THR A 195 -5.96 -18.50 12.61
N ARG A 196 -6.29 -19.52 11.80
CA ARG A 196 -7.41 -20.45 12.09
C ARG A 196 -7.15 -21.36 13.29
N ASP A 197 -5.90 -21.74 13.49
CA ASP A 197 -5.47 -22.64 14.55
C ASP A 197 -4.68 -21.87 15.63
N PRO A 198 -4.95 -22.09 16.93
CA PRO A 198 -4.25 -21.40 18.02
C PRO A 198 -2.72 -21.55 18.00
N GLU A 199 -2.18 -22.72 17.60
CA GLU A 199 -0.73 -22.89 17.51
C GLU A 199 -0.14 -22.08 16.36
N GLN A 200 -0.79 -22.08 15.20
CA GLN A 200 -0.37 -21.26 14.06
C GLN A 200 -0.45 -19.76 14.38
N ALA A 201 -1.50 -19.32 15.05
CA ALA A 201 -1.63 -17.93 15.52
C ALA A 201 -0.50 -17.56 16.48
N ARG A 202 -0.10 -18.47 17.39
CA ARG A 202 1.04 -18.25 18.30
C ARG A 202 2.38 -18.18 17.57
N ARG A 203 2.58 -19.00 16.53
CA ARG A 203 3.78 -18.93 15.67
C ARG A 203 3.81 -17.62 14.89
N LEU A 204 2.68 -17.21 14.31
CA LEU A 204 2.56 -15.93 13.62
C LEU A 204 2.85 -14.76 14.54
N TYR A 205 2.34 -14.78 15.78
CA TYR A 205 2.67 -13.78 16.79
C TYR A 205 4.19 -13.68 17.01
N ALA A 206 4.87 -14.81 17.22
CA ALA A 206 6.32 -14.84 17.40
C ALA A 206 7.07 -14.30 16.16
N ASP A 207 6.60 -14.63 14.95
CA ASP A 207 7.15 -14.11 13.70
C ASP A 207 6.98 -12.59 13.59
N LEU A 208 5.84 -12.04 14.00
CA LEU A 208 5.58 -10.58 14.00
C LEU A 208 6.47 -9.85 14.99
N VAL A 209 6.62 -10.38 16.21
CA VAL A 209 7.55 -9.82 17.21
C VAL A 209 8.98 -9.88 16.68
N ALA A 210 9.39 -11.00 16.07
CA ALA A 210 10.71 -11.15 15.48
C ALA A 210 10.94 -10.24 14.26
N GLU A 211 9.89 -9.90 13.53
CA GLU A 211 9.94 -8.94 12.42
C GLU A 211 10.10 -7.51 12.94
N GLY A 212 9.63 -7.20 14.16
CA GLY A 212 9.82 -5.90 14.82
C GLY A 212 8.53 -5.18 15.22
N PHE A 213 7.40 -5.90 15.30
CA PHE A 213 6.17 -5.35 15.88
C PHE A 213 6.29 -5.28 17.42
N PRO A 214 5.84 -4.18 18.05
CA PRO A 214 5.80 -4.10 19.50
C PRO A 214 4.76 -5.07 20.07
N ALA A 215 5.05 -5.63 21.24
CA ALA A 215 4.05 -6.31 22.06
C ALA A 215 3.19 -5.27 22.81
N GLU A 216 1.92 -5.57 23.08
CA GLU A 216 0.99 -4.67 23.76
C GLU A 216 1.54 -4.12 25.08
N ASP A 217 2.20 -4.96 25.88
CA ASP A 217 2.78 -4.58 27.18
C ASP A 217 3.84 -3.46 27.06
N GLN A 218 4.53 -3.37 25.91
CA GLN A 218 5.57 -2.36 25.67
C GLN A 218 5.03 -0.99 25.29
N VAL A 219 3.77 -0.90 24.84
CA VAL A 219 3.16 0.37 24.39
C VAL A 219 2.68 1.20 25.58
N THR A 220 2.33 0.56 26.70
CA THR A 220 1.87 1.21 27.94
C THR A 220 2.97 1.91 28.73
N ASP A 221 4.21 1.41 28.73
CA ASP A 221 5.30 1.96 29.53
C ASP A 221 5.86 3.29 29.00
N THR A 222 5.63 3.61 27.72
CA THR A 222 6.19 4.83 27.12
C THR A 222 5.40 6.09 27.47
N SER A 223 4.21 5.98 28.07
CA SER A 223 3.36 7.13 28.47
C SER A 223 3.34 7.43 29.96
N ALA A 224 4.09 6.70 30.79
CA ALA A 224 4.06 6.83 32.25
C ALA A 224 5.41 7.22 32.89
N THR A 225 6.16 8.14 32.28
CA THR A 225 7.27 8.84 32.97
C THR A 225 7.06 10.35 32.92
N SER A 226 5.95 10.79 33.50
CA SER A 226 5.87 12.11 34.12
C SER A 226 6.00 11.88 35.61
N THR A 227 7.22 12.03 36.13
CA THR A 227 7.48 12.07 37.56
C THR A 227 6.59 13.18 38.15
N PRO A 228 5.76 12.91 39.18
CA PRO A 228 5.05 13.97 39.88
C PRO A 228 6.11 14.80 40.60
N VAL A 229 6.29 16.05 40.18
CA VAL A 229 7.01 17.06 40.96
C VAL A 229 6.20 17.24 42.26
N PRO A 230 6.79 17.01 43.44
CA PRO A 230 6.09 17.26 44.70
C PRO A 230 5.78 18.76 44.84
N PRO A 231 4.66 19.14 45.49
CA PRO A 231 4.35 20.54 45.75
C PRO A 231 5.31 21.08 46.81
N ASP A 232 6.14 22.05 46.42
CA ASP A 232 6.88 22.89 47.37
C ASP A 232 5.88 23.77 48.13
N LEU A 233 5.57 23.33 49.35
CA LEU A 233 5.08 24.15 50.44
C LEU A 233 6.31 24.68 51.17
N ASP A 234 6.61 25.98 51.04
CA ASP A 234 7.04 26.87 52.12
C ASP A 234 7.74 28.11 51.56
N THR A 235 7.05 29.26 51.54
CA THR A 235 7.72 30.56 51.69
C THR A 235 6.81 31.53 52.47
N PRO A 236 7.24 32.07 53.63
CA PRO A 236 6.45 32.99 54.46
C PRO A 236 6.44 34.44 53.93
N PRO A 237 5.55 35.31 54.46
CA PRO A 237 5.36 36.68 53.99
C PRO A 237 6.33 37.65 54.67
N ASP A 238 6.70 38.75 54.00
CA ASP A 238 7.23 39.94 54.70
C ASP A 238 6.71 41.25 54.06
N PRO A 239 6.45 42.31 54.86
CA PRO A 239 5.65 43.45 54.48
C PRO A 239 6.46 44.72 54.19
N ALA A 240 5.69 45.75 53.83
CA ALA A 240 5.94 47.19 54.00
C ALA A 240 6.76 47.96 52.94
N ARG A 241 5.98 48.72 52.18
CA ARG A 241 6.27 49.93 51.39
C ARG A 241 6.89 51.05 52.25
N PRO A 242 7.59 52.04 51.65
CA PRO A 242 6.97 53.37 51.50
C PRO A 242 7.27 54.10 50.15
N PRO A 243 6.63 55.27 49.89
CA PRO A 243 6.31 55.78 48.55
C PRO A 243 7.03 57.09 48.16
N VAL A 244 7.14 57.40 46.85
CA VAL A 244 7.12 58.72 46.16
C VAL A 244 7.01 58.36 44.66
N GLY A 245 6.30 59.02 43.74
CA GLY A 245 5.53 60.26 43.66
C GLY A 245 5.12 60.45 42.19
N ASP A 246 4.08 61.23 41.98
CA ASP A 246 3.32 61.43 40.73
C ASP A 246 4.10 61.92 39.50
N ALA A 247 3.65 61.51 38.30
CA ALA A 247 3.51 62.38 37.11
C ALA A 247 2.79 61.69 35.92
N ALA A 248 1.45 61.85 35.87
CA ALA A 248 0.70 62.50 34.81
C ALA A 248 0.94 62.24 33.29
N VAL A 249 0.00 61.46 32.69
CA VAL A 249 -0.84 61.66 31.45
C VAL A 249 -0.24 61.78 30.01
N PRO A 250 -1.05 61.65 28.91
CA PRO A 250 -0.80 60.69 27.81
C PRO A 250 -0.76 61.36 26.41
N VAL A 251 -0.50 60.61 25.32
CA VAL A 251 -0.96 61.01 23.97
C VAL A 251 -1.26 59.79 23.11
N ALA A 252 -2.42 59.86 22.45
CA ALA A 252 -2.98 58.90 21.52
C ALA A 252 -2.53 59.13 20.06
N GLU A 253 -2.60 58.04 19.29
CA GLU A 253 -3.18 57.93 17.94
C GLU A 253 -2.62 58.64 16.68
N PHE A 254 -2.42 57.79 15.66
CA PHE A 254 -2.64 57.94 14.21
C PHE A 254 -1.89 59.01 13.40
N HIS A 255 -1.14 58.59 12.38
CA HIS A 255 -1.58 58.70 10.96
C HIS A 255 -0.63 58.03 9.95
N ARG A 256 -1.27 57.61 8.83
CA ARG A 256 -0.78 57.00 7.57
C ARG A 256 0.32 57.80 6.84
N GLY A 257 1.04 57.10 5.97
CA GLY A 257 1.64 57.72 4.77
C GLY A 257 2.40 56.73 3.87
N ALA A 258 1.89 56.51 2.66
CA ALA A 258 2.51 55.72 1.59
C ALA A 258 3.56 56.54 0.82
N GLY A 259 4.53 55.86 0.16
CA GLY A 259 5.44 56.52 -0.79
C GLY A 259 6.39 55.56 -1.49
N LEU A 260 6.27 55.50 -2.82
CA LEU A 260 6.99 54.68 -3.79
C LEU A 260 8.43 55.18 -4.05
N SER A 261 9.37 54.28 -4.39
CA SER A 261 10.44 54.44 -5.40
C SER A 261 11.29 53.16 -5.54
N GLY A 262 11.46 52.66 -6.77
CA GLY A 262 12.60 51.81 -7.18
C GLY A 262 13.51 52.61 -8.14
N PRO A 263 14.40 52.01 -8.98
CA PRO A 263 15.02 50.68 -8.99
C PRO A 263 16.57 50.75 -9.04
N GLN A 264 17.28 49.61 -9.20
CA GLN A 264 18.46 49.39 -10.07
C GLN A 264 19.50 48.40 -9.48
N ALA A 265 20.13 47.65 -10.39
CA ALA A 265 20.81 46.36 -10.24
C ALA A 265 22.33 46.42 -9.94
N ASP A 266 22.82 45.36 -9.27
CA ASP A 266 24.07 44.56 -9.42
C ASP A 266 25.46 45.23 -9.64
N PRO A 267 26.62 44.51 -9.49
CA PRO A 267 26.95 43.32 -8.69
C PRO A 267 28.33 43.42 -7.96
N THR A 268 28.71 42.33 -7.27
CA THR A 268 30.09 41.79 -7.09
C THR A 268 30.93 42.12 -5.84
N LEU A 269 31.42 41.00 -5.26
CA LEU A 269 32.79 40.70 -4.79
C LEU A 269 33.16 40.79 -3.29
N ALA A 270 33.77 39.68 -2.85
CA ALA A 270 34.60 39.46 -1.66
C ALA A 270 33.84 39.49 -0.31
N GLY A 271 33.98 38.54 0.59
CA GLY A 271 34.97 37.48 0.77
C GLY A 271 35.07 37.31 2.29
N GLN A 272 34.63 36.17 2.82
CA GLN A 272 34.95 35.81 4.20
C GLN A 272 34.84 34.29 4.36
N GLN A 273 35.99 33.64 4.23
CA GLN A 273 36.24 32.34 4.84
C GLN A 273 36.44 32.61 6.33
N ASP A 274 35.52 32.13 7.16
CA ASP A 274 35.80 31.93 8.58
C ASP A 274 36.01 30.43 8.83
N GLU A 275 37.26 30.16 9.21
CA GLU A 275 37.82 28.93 9.71
C GLU A 275 37.42 28.77 11.18
N ILE A 276 36.61 27.75 11.51
CA ILE A 276 36.48 27.25 12.89
C ILE A 276 36.46 25.71 12.88
N THR A 277 37.62 25.17 13.22
CA THR A 277 37.94 24.03 14.12
C THR A 277 36.96 22.83 14.24
N PRO A 278 37.46 21.58 14.15
CA PRO A 278 36.63 20.38 14.16
C PRO A 278 36.22 19.94 15.58
N SER A 279 34.92 19.87 15.84
CA SER A 279 34.39 19.19 17.03
C SER A 279 34.38 17.68 16.84
N ARG A 280 35.02 17.02 17.80
CA ARG A 280 35.32 15.60 17.88
C ARG A 280 34.23 14.89 18.69
N HIS A 281 33.63 13.88 18.05
CA HIS A 281 32.99 12.68 18.62
C HIS A 281 31.65 12.85 19.36
N ASP A 282 30.59 12.44 18.68
CA ASP A 282 29.65 11.46 19.24
C ASP A 282 29.42 10.36 18.21
N ALA A 283 29.62 9.11 18.63
CA ALA A 283 29.50 7.93 17.80
C ALA A 283 28.01 7.67 17.47
N PRO A 284 27.68 7.24 16.24
CA PRO A 284 26.31 6.86 15.92
C PRO A 284 25.89 5.62 16.73
N PRO A 285 24.63 5.53 17.19
CA PRO A 285 24.13 4.33 17.84
C PRO A 285 24.26 3.14 16.88
N THR A 286 24.95 2.10 17.33
CA THR A 286 25.10 0.83 16.63
C THR A 286 23.74 0.20 16.39
N ALA A 287 23.31 0.17 15.12
CA ALA A 287 22.16 -0.61 14.69
C ALA A 287 22.35 -2.10 15.03
N PRO A 288 21.28 -2.83 15.42
CA PRO A 288 21.39 -4.22 15.85
C PRO A 288 21.95 -5.11 14.74
N THR A 289 23.02 -5.83 15.09
CA THR A 289 23.90 -6.68 14.27
C THR A 289 23.25 -7.94 13.68
N ARG A 290 21.91 -8.07 13.69
CA ARG A 290 21.21 -9.29 13.26
C ARG A 290 20.99 -9.39 11.73
N HIS A 291 21.19 -8.32 10.97
CA HIS A 291 21.03 -8.34 9.51
C HIS A 291 22.10 -9.13 8.75
N ARG A 292 23.29 -9.38 9.32
CA ARG A 292 24.38 -10.10 8.63
C ARG A 292 24.27 -11.62 8.70
N VAL A 293 23.54 -12.17 9.67
CA VAL A 293 23.45 -13.62 9.85
C VAL A 293 22.42 -14.25 8.89
N ARG A 294 21.34 -13.53 8.55
CA ARG A 294 20.31 -14.03 7.60
C ARG A 294 20.79 -14.10 6.15
N THR A 295 21.70 -13.22 5.71
CA THR A 295 22.30 -13.28 4.37
C THR A 295 23.34 -14.40 4.25
N ALA A 296 24.06 -14.74 5.32
CA ALA A 296 24.99 -15.86 5.32
C ALA A 296 24.28 -17.23 5.24
N LEU A 297 23.11 -17.37 5.90
CA LEU A 297 22.37 -18.64 5.91
C LEU A 297 21.66 -18.94 4.57
N LEU A 298 21.19 -17.92 3.84
CA LEU A 298 20.58 -18.09 2.52
C LEU A 298 21.61 -18.35 1.41
N GLY A 299 22.84 -17.88 1.55
CA GLY A 299 23.93 -18.21 0.63
C GLY A 299 24.34 -19.68 0.69
N LEU A 300 24.34 -20.29 1.88
CA LEU A 300 24.75 -21.69 2.08
C LEU A 300 23.72 -22.70 1.53
N THR A 301 22.42 -22.41 1.60
CA THR A 301 21.38 -23.30 1.06
C THR A 301 21.34 -23.29 -0.47
N ALA A 302 21.56 -22.14 -1.11
CA ALA A 302 21.61 -22.04 -2.58
C ALA A 302 22.79 -22.84 -3.18
N VAL A 303 23.96 -22.83 -2.52
CA VAL A 303 25.14 -23.60 -2.94
C VAL A 303 24.91 -25.11 -2.75
N ALA A 304 24.25 -25.53 -1.68
CA ALA A 304 23.95 -26.95 -1.44
C ALA A 304 22.97 -27.53 -2.47
N VAL A 305 21.95 -26.78 -2.88
CA VAL A 305 20.99 -27.21 -3.91
C VAL A 305 21.64 -27.28 -5.29
N LEU A 306 22.51 -26.32 -5.63
CA LEU A 306 23.27 -26.36 -6.89
C LEU A 306 24.26 -27.54 -6.94
N ALA A 307 24.97 -27.81 -5.84
CA ALA A 307 25.89 -28.95 -5.77
C ALA A 307 25.15 -30.30 -5.87
N ALA A 308 23.99 -30.42 -5.22
CA ALA A 308 23.15 -31.62 -5.33
C ALA A 308 22.56 -31.80 -6.73
N GLY A 309 22.14 -30.72 -7.40
CA GLY A 309 21.61 -30.77 -8.77
C GLY A 309 22.65 -31.19 -9.80
N VAL A 310 23.88 -30.67 -9.71
CA VAL A 310 24.98 -31.03 -10.62
C VAL A 310 25.45 -32.48 -10.38
N GLY A 311 25.51 -32.94 -9.13
CA GLY A 311 25.83 -34.33 -8.82
C GLY A 311 24.79 -35.34 -9.33
N TYR A 312 23.51 -34.99 -9.26
CA TYR A 312 22.42 -35.86 -9.73
C TYR A 312 22.41 -36.03 -11.26
N LEU A 313 22.80 -34.99 -12.01
CA LEU A 313 22.90 -35.08 -13.48
C LEU A 313 24.13 -35.88 -13.93
N ALA A 314 25.25 -35.82 -13.21
CA ALA A 314 26.45 -36.58 -13.54
C ALA A 314 26.28 -38.10 -13.32
N VAL A 315 25.48 -38.52 -12.34
CA VAL A 315 25.23 -39.95 -12.06
C VAL A 315 24.24 -40.58 -13.06
N ASN A 316 23.30 -39.81 -13.61
CA ASN A 316 22.31 -40.33 -14.55
C ASN A 316 22.82 -40.49 -15.99
N ASP A 317 23.99 -39.94 -16.32
CA ASP A 317 24.54 -40.00 -17.69
C ASP A 317 25.31 -41.30 -17.98
N HIS A 318 25.46 -42.20 -17.00
CA HIS A 318 26.16 -43.49 -17.19
C HIS A 318 25.26 -44.65 -17.64
N SER A 319 23.98 -44.38 -17.96
CA SER A 319 23.01 -45.43 -18.31
C SER A 319 22.65 -45.54 -19.81
N ARG A 320 23.25 -44.75 -20.70
CA ARG A 320 23.03 -44.93 -22.16
C ARG A 320 24.11 -45.81 -22.78
N ARG A 321 23.91 -47.13 -22.70
CA ARG A 321 24.50 -48.06 -23.66
C ARG A 321 23.86 -47.84 -25.05
N PRO A 322 24.63 -47.94 -26.15
CA PRO A 322 24.09 -47.84 -27.50
C PRO A 322 23.31 -49.12 -27.82
N ALA A 323 22.01 -48.99 -28.14
CA ALA A 323 21.21 -50.08 -28.67
C ALA A 323 21.19 -50.02 -30.20
N ASP A 324 21.26 -51.21 -30.77
CA ASP A 324 21.54 -51.55 -32.16
C ASP A 324 20.65 -50.93 -33.24
N ASN A 325 21.28 -50.73 -34.40
CA ASN A 325 20.66 -50.40 -35.67
C ASN A 325 19.80 -51.56 -36.18
N HIS A 326 18.50 -51.32 -36.35
CA HIS A 326 17.65 -52.10 -37.26
C HIS A 326 16.90 -51.18 -38.24
N PRO A 327 17.00 -51.41 -39.57
CA PRO A 327 16.24 -50.65 -40.55
C PRO A 327 14.79 -51.15 -40.63
N ALA A 328 13.84 -50.23 -40.54
CA ALA A 328 12.42 -50.51 -40.76
C ALA A 328 12.09 -50.67 -42.26
N PRO A 329 11.16 -51.58 -42.62
CA PRO A 329 10.74 -51.79 -44.00
C PRO A 329 9.78 -50.69 -44.49
N ARG A 330 9.89 -50.38 -45.78
CA ARG A 330 8.98 -49.51 -46.54
C ARG A 330 7.56 -50.09 -46.55
N SER A 331 6.58 -49.27 -46.20
CA SER A 331 5.16 -49.56 -46.45
C SER A 331 4.62 -48.63 -47.53
N ASP A 332 4.06 -49.29 -48.55
CA ASP A 332 3.46 -48.72 -49.75
C ASP A 332 2.23 -47.85 -49.46
N VAL A 333 2.13 -46.78 -50.23
CA VAL A 333 0.99 -45.86 -50.29
C VAL A 333 -0.15 -46.52 -51.07
N ARG A 334 -1.31 -46.68 -50.44
CA ARG A 334 -2.57 -47.04 -51.09
C ARG A 334 -3.55 -45.86 -50.98
N PRO A 335 -4.06 -45.30 -52.10
CA PRO A 335 -5.07 -44.24 -52.04
C PRO A 335 -6.46 -44.83 -51.75
N ALA A 336 -7.20 -44.19 -50.85
CA ALA A 336 -8.59 -44.52 -50.54
C ALA A 336 -9.57 -43.89 -51.55
N PRO A 337 -10.71 -44.53 -51.86
CA PRO A 337 -11.71 -44.02 -52.80
C PRO A 337 -12.61 -42.96 -52.17
N GLY A 338 -13.08 -42.04 -53.03
CA GLY A 338 -13.80 -40.82 -52.68
C GLY A 338 -15.07 -41.01 -51.86
N GLY A 339 -15.23 -40.13 -50.87
CA GLY A 339 -16.48 -39.94 -50.13
C GLY A 339 -17.47 -39.04 -50.89
N PRO A 340 -18.79 -39.17 -50.61
CA PRO A 340 -19.85 -38.42 -51.28
C PRO A 340 -19.85 -36.92 -50.87
N PRO A 341 -20.45 -36.05 -51.70
CA PRO A 341 -20.45 -34.60 -51.48
C PRO A 341 -21.27 -34.19 -50.24
N PRO A 342 -20.92 -33.06 -49.59
CA PRO A 342 -21.65 -32.57 -48.42
C PRO A 342 -23.05 -32.06 -48.79
N THR A 343 -24.05 -32.58 -48.08
CA THR A 343 -25.44 -32.14 -48.11
C THR A 343 -25.54 -30.69 -47.64
N ALA A 344 -26.21 -29.85 -48.43
CA ALA A 344 -26.48 -28.46 -48.11
C ALA A 344 -27.35 -28.33 -46.84
N SER A 345 -26.88 -27.52 -45.88
CA SER A 345 -27.65 -27.13 -44.71
C SER A 345 -28.86 -26.26 -45.11
N PRO A 346 -30.05 -26.48 -44.52
CA PRO A 346 -31.22 -25.66 -44.78
C PRO A 346 -31.06 -24.25 -44.18
N PRO A 347 -31.72 -23.22 -44.74
CA PRO A 347 -31.66 -21.86 -44.22
C PRO A 347 -32.32 -21.78 -42.85
N SER A 348 -31.61 -21.22 -41.88
CA SER A 348 -32.14 -20.89 -40.56
C SER A 348 -33.39 -20.03 -40.69
N ALA A 349 -34.52 -20.58 -40.23
CA ALA A 349 -35.74 -19.83 -40.01
C ALA A 349 -35.44 -18.69 -39.02
N LYS A 350 -35.72 -17.46 -39.44
CA LYS A 350 -35.73 -16.29 -38.55
C LYS A 350 -36.77 -16.54 -37.46
N ALA A 351 -36.30 -16.76 -36.23
CA ALA A 351 -37.15 -16.74 -35.06
C ALA A 351 -37.66 -15.30 -34.85
N THR A 352 -38.91 -15.07 -35.21
CA THR A 352 -39.66 -13.87 -34.85
C THR A 352 -39.76 -13.82 -33.33
N VAL A 353 -38.99 -12.94 -32.70
CA VAL A 353 -39.13 -12.60 -31.28
C VAL A 353 -40.51 -11.96 -31.11
N PRO A 354 -41.37 -12.45 -30.20
CA PRO A 354 -42.61 -11.75 -29.88
C PRO A 354 -42.26 -10.42 -29.23
N GLN A 355 -42.61 -9.34 -29.90
CA GLN A 355 -42.53 -7.97 -29.40
C GLN A 355 -43.48 -7.85 -28.20
N ARG A 356 -42.91 -7.95 -27.00
CA ARG A 356 -43.64 -7.76 -25.74
C ARG A 356 -43.92 -6.26 -25.60
N ASN A 357 -45.19 -5.88 -25.69
CA ASN A 357 -45.63 -4.53 -25.35
C ASN A 357 -45.12 -4.16 -23.94
N PRO A 358 -44.41 -3.04 -23.77
CA PRO A 358 -44.12 -2.53 -22.43
C PRO A 358 -45.43 -2.04 -21.84
N GLY A 359 -45.96 -2.77 -20.87
CA GLY A 359 -47.02 -2.26 -20.01
C GLY A 359 -46.54 -1.02 -19.25
N PRO A 360 -47.46 -0.17 -18.77
CA PRO A 360 -47.11 1.03 -18.02
C PRO A 360 -46.26 0.63 -16.81
N LEU A 361 -45.07 1.23 -16.71
CA LEU A 361 -44.17 1.08 -15.57
C LEU A 361 -44.92 1.49 -14.29
N PRO A 362 -44.80 0.72 -13.19
CA PRO A 362 -45.28 1.20 -11.89
C PRO A 362 -44.49 2.46 -11.54
N SER A 363 -45.22 3.57 -11.35
CA SER A 363 -44.67 4.83 -10.86
C SER A 363 -43.94 4.58 -9.54
N GLU A 364 -42.65 4.89 -9.49
CA GLU A 364 -41.84 4.84 -8.27
C GLU A 364 -42.50 5.69 -7.17
N PRO A 365 -42.54 5.21 -5.92
CA PRO A 365 -43.05 6.00 -4.81
C PRO A 365 -42.15 7.22 -4.62
N ALA A 366 -42.75 8.41 -4.65
CA ALA A 366 -42.05 9.66 -4.43
C ALA A 366 -41.39 9.66 -3.03
N PRO A 367 -40.15 10.16 -2.90
CA PRO A 367 -39.48 10.23 -1.60
C PRO A 367 -40.25 11.17 -0.66
N CYS A 368 -40.73 10.61 0.45
CA CYS A 368 -41.41 11.37 1.50
C CYS A 368 -40.40 12.12 2.35
N TYR A 369 -40.58 13.43 2.50
CA TYR A 369 -39.77 14.26 3.37
C TYR A 369 -40.46 14.46 4.72
N PRO A 370 -39.68 14.65 5.81
CA PRO A 370 -40.26 14.93 7.11
C PRO A 370 -41.13 16.20 7.02
N PHE A 371 -42.36 16.10 7.56
CA PHE A 371 -43.40 17.13 7.66
C PHE A 371 -44.41 17.27 6.49
N GLN A 372 -44.48 16.35 5.53
CA GLN A 372 -45.62 16.32 4.58
C GLN A 372 -46.78 15.46 5.10
N SER A 373 -47.98 16.05 5.18
CA SER A 373 -49.21 15.35 5.53
C SER A 373 -49.84 14.70 4.28
N GLY A 374 -50.10 13.39 4.33
CA GLY A 374 -50.69 12.62 3.23
C GLY A 374 -49.68 11.86 2.36
N CYS A 375 -48.49 11.62 2.91
CA CYS A 375 -47.42 10.79 2.37
C CYS A 375 -47.24 9.54 3.23
#